data_AF-A0A091J4L1-F1
#
_entry.id   AF-A0A091J4L1-F1
#
_cell.length_a   1.000
_cell.length_b   1.000
_cell.length_c   1.000
_cell.angle_alpha   90.00
_cell.angle_beta   90.00
_cell.angle_gamma   90.00
#
_symmetry.space_group_name_H-M   'P 1'
#
loop_
_entity.id
_entity.type
_entity.pdbx_description
1 polymer ?
#
loop_
_entity_poly.entity_id
_entity_poly.type
_entity_poly.pdbx_seq_one_letter_code
_entity_poly.pdbx_strand_id
1 'polypeptide(L)'
;NFMVTGLQDIDKCRQQLHDISVPLEVFEYIDQGRNPQLYTKECLERALAKNEQVKGKIDTMKKFKSLLIQELTKVFPEDMAKYKAIRGEDPPP
;
A
#
# COMPACT_ATOMS: atom_id res chain seq x y z
N ASN A 1 -17.55 10.93 -46.40
CA ASN A 1 -17.10 11.76 -45.26
C ASN A 1 -17.58 11.32 -43.88
N PHE A 2 -18.26 10.18 -43.71
CA PHE A 2 -18.73 9.72 -42.39
C PHE A 2 -17.59 9.44 -41.38
N MET A 3 -16.51 8.77 -41.80
CA MET A 3 -15.34 8.50 -40.95
C MET A 3 -14.70 9.77 -40.39
N VAL A 4 -14.53 10.80 -41.24
CA VAL A 4 -13.89 12.06 -40.84
C VAL A 4 -14.76 12.79 -39.81
N THR A 5 -16.07 12.85 -40.04
CA THR A 5 -17.01 13.42 -39.07
C THR A 5 -17.03 12.63 -37.77
N GLY A 6 -17.00 11.29 -37.83
CA GLY A 6 -16.91 10.44 -36.64
C GLY A 6 -15.65 10.69 -35.80
N LEU A 7 -14.48 10.83 -36.43
CA LEU A 7 -13.24 11.17 -35.71
C LEU A 7 -13.29 12.57 -35.07
N GLN A 8 -13.90 13.54 -35.75
CA GLN A 8 -14.11 14.89 -35.21
C GLN A 8 -15.02 14.86 -33.98
N ASP A 9 -16.06 14.03 -33.98
CA ASP A 9 -16.96 13.92 -32.84
C ASP A 9 -16.30 13.21 -31.65
N ILE A 10 -15.43 12.22 -31.88
CA ILE A 10 -14.62 11.61 -30.82
C ILE A 10 -13.69 12.65 -30.17
N ASP A 11 -13.03 13.49 -30.96
CA ASP A 11 -12.13 14.52 -30.43
C ASP A 11 -12.88 15.58 -29.59
N LYS A 12 -14.10 15.96 -29.98
CA LYS A 12 -14.97 16.83 -29.16
C LYS A 12 -15.31 16.18 -27.81
N CYS A 13 -15.58 14.87 -27.80
CA CYS A 13 -15.88 14.13 -26.58
C CYS A 13 -14.69 14.07 -25.61
N ARG A 14 -13.44 14.22 -26.08
CA ARG A 14 -12.24 14.22 -25.22
C ARG A 14 -12.35 15.23 -24.07
N GLN A 15 -12.91 16.41 -24.32
CA GLN A 15 -13.06 17.45 -23.30
C GLN A 15 -13.91 17.01 -22.11
N GLN A 16 -14.82 16.04 -22.30
CA GLN A 16 -15.67 15.50 -21.24
C GLN A 16 -14.90 14.57 -20.29
N LEU A 17 -13.71 14.11 -20.69
CA LEU A 17 -12.88 13.15 -19.94
C LEU A 17 -11.64 13.81 -19.30
N HIS A 18 -11.62 15.14 -19.18
CA HIS A 18 -10.44 15.90 -18.73
C HIS A 18 -9.95 15.50 -17.32
N ASP A 19 -10.85 15.03 -16.46
CA ASP A 19 -10.52 14.59 -15.10
C ASP A 19 -10.09 13.12 -15.00
N ILE A 20 -10.08 12.40 -16.13
CA ILE A 20 -9.68 10.99 -16.16
C ILE A 20 -8.21 10.90 -16.54
N SER A 21 -7.40 10.43 -15.59
CA SER A 21 -6.01 10.05 -15.83
C SER A 21 -5.91 8.54 -16.06
N VAL A 22 -5.26 8.15 -17.15
CA VAL A 22 -4.97 6.74 -17.47
C VAL A 22 -3.51 6.47 -17.11
N PRO A 23 -3.23 5.47 -16.25
CA PRO A 23 -1.85 5.08 -15.94
C PRO A 23 -1.09 4.67 -17.20
N LEU A 24 0.15 5.14 -17.35
CA LEU A 24 0.95 4.90 -18.56
C LEU A 24 1.25 3.41 -18.75
N GLU A 25 1.36 2.67 -17.65
CA GLU A 25 1.59 1.24 -17.62
C GLU A 25 0.47 0.45 -18.31
N VAL A 26 -0.74 1.02 -18.41
CA VAL A 26 -1.86 0.38 -19.14
C VAL A 26 -1.57 0.33 -20.65
N PHE A 27 -0.84 1.30 -21.20
CA PHE A 27 -0.50 1.32 -22.63
C PHE A 27 0.33 0.10 -23.02
N GLU A 28 1.23 -0.36 -22.16
CA GLU A 28 2.02 -1.56 -22.42
C GLU A 28 1.16 -2.82 -22.60
N TYR A 29 0.03 -2.92 -21.89
CA TYR A 29 -0.94 -4.00 -22.09
C TYR A 29 -1.63 -3.87 -23.45
N ILE A 30 -2.02 -2.66 -23.83
CA ILE A 30 -2.69 -2.39 -25.12
C ILE A 30 -1.76 -2.69 -26.29
N ASP A 31 -0.52 -2.18 -26.25
CA ASP A 31 0.47 -2.34 -27.32
C ASP A 31 0.86 -3.81 -27.54
N GLN A 32 0.82 -4.61 -26.47
CA GLN A 32 1.04 -6.07 -26.52
C GLN A 32 -0.23 -6.87 -26.87
N GLY A 33 -1.38 -6.22 -27.10
CA GLY A 33 -2.66 -6.89 -27.37
C GLY A 33 -3.25 -7.64 -26.16
N ARG A 34 -2.80 -7.33 -24.95
CA ARG A 34 -3.30 -7.89 -23.68
C ARG A 34 -4.50 -7.10 -23.18
N ASN A 35 -5.33 -7.75 -22.36
CA ASN A 35 -6.48 -7.09 -21.73
C ASN A 35 -6.01 -6.02 -20.71
N PRO A 36 -6.36 -4.73 -20.87
CA PRO A 36 -6.00 -3.65 -19.94
C PRO A 36 -6.46 -3.88 -18.49
N GLN A 37 -7.53 -4.65 -18.27
CA GLN A 37 -8.02 -4.99 -16.93
C GLN A 37 -7.04 -5.85 -16.13
N LEU A 38 -6.08 -6.50 -16.79
CA LEU A 38 -5.01 -7.22 -16.12
C LEU A 38 -4.12 -6.28 -15.31
N TYR A 39 -3.86 -5.06 -15.80
CA TYR A 39 -3.13 -4.05 -15.03
C TYR A 39 -3.85 -3.74 -13.71
N THR A 40 -5.17 -3.51 -13.78
CA THR A 40 -5.99 -3.24 -12.60
C THR A 40 -5.92 -4.39 -11.60
N LYS A 41 -6.08 -5.62 -12.08
CA LYS A 41 -5.98 -6.84 -11.25
C LYS A 41 -4.62 -6.92 -10.57
N GLU A 42 -3.53 -6.84 -11.33
CA GLU A 42 -2.18 -6.94 -10.77
C GLU A 42 -1.87 -5.81 -9.78
N CYS A 43 -2.36 -4.60 -10.03
CA CYS A 43 -2.20 -3.47 -9.11
C CYS A 43 -2.87 -3.76 -7.76
N LEU A 44 -4.10 -4.27 -7.77
CA LEU A 44 -4.82 -4.66 -6.56
C LEU A 44 -4.12 -5.82 -5.83
N GLU A 45 -3.66 -6.83 -6.56
CA GLU A 45 -2.92 -7.96 -5.98
C GLU A 45 -1.59 -7.51 -5.35
N ARG A 46 -0.84 -6.62 -6.01
CA ARG A 46 0.39 -6.03 -5.44
C ARG A 46 0.09 -5.22 -4.18
N ALA A 47 -0.98 -4.42 -4.19
CA ALA A 47 -1.38 -3.63 -3.02
C ALA A 47 -1.74 -4.53 -1.83
N LEU A 48 -2.51 -5.60 -2.08
CA LEU A 48 -2.86 -6.60 -1.06
C LEU A 48 -1.60 -7.26 -0.48
N ALA A 49 -0.75 -7.82 -1.33
CA ALA A 49 0.49 -8.48 -0.91
C ALA A 49 1.40 -7.52 -0.12
N LYS A 50 1.47 -6.25 -0.53
CA LYS A 50 2.25 -5.24 0.20
C LYS A 50 1.67 -4.95 1.57
N ASN A 51 0.34 -4.84 1.68
CA ASN A 51 -0.35 -4.61 2.95
C ASN A 51 -0.09 -5.77 3.93
N GLU A 52 -0.27 -7.01 3.48
CA GLU A 52 0.00 -8.21 4.28
C GLU A 52 1.47 -8.27 4.73
N GLN A 53 2.40 -7.98 3.82
CA GLN A 53 3.83 -7.93 4.14
C GLN A 53 4.13 -6.89 5.24
N VAL A 54 3.59 -5.67 5.11
CA VAL A 54 3.81 -4.60 6.09
C VAL A 54 3.18 -4.96 7.43
N LYS A 55 1.97 -5.52 7.43
CA LYS A 55 1.31 -6.02 8.64
C LYS A 55 2.16 -7.06 9.36
N GLY A 56 2.68 -8.07 8.63
CA GLY A 56 3.56 -9.09 9.20
C GLY A 56 4.84 -8.50 9.83
N LYS A 57 5.41 -7.46 9.22
CA LYS A 57 6.56 -6.73 9.79
C LYS A 57 6.19 -6.00 11.09
N ILE A 58 5.05 -5.32 11.11
CA ILE A 58 4.54 -4.63 12.31
C ILE A 58 4.33 -5.64 13.44
N ASP A 59 3.65 -6.75 13.17
CA ASP A 59 3.33 -7.76 14.18
C ASP A 59 4.60 -8.42 14.72
N THR A 60 5.55 -8.73 13.84
CA THR A 60 6.87 -9.27 14.25
C THR A 60 7.64 -8.28 15.11
N MET A 61 7.67 -7.00 14.74
CA MET A 61 8.36 -5.97 15.52
C MET A 61 7.71 -5.74 16.88
N LYS A 62 6.38 -5.75 16.95
CA LYS A 62 5.63 -5.69 18.22
C LYS A 62 5.96 -6.88 19.12
N LYS A 63 5.93 -8.10 18.57
CA LYS A 63 6.29 -9.31 19.30
C LYS A 63 7.73 -9.28 19.80
N PHE A 64 8.67 -8.87 18.95
CA PHE A 64 10.07 -8.71 19.30
C PHE A 64 10.25 -7.69 20.44
N LYS A 65 9.62 -6.51 20.34
CA LYS A 65 9.62 -5.50 21.42
C LYS A 65 9.13 -6.13 22.73
N SER A 66 8.00 -6.84 22.74
CA SER A 66 7.46 -7.44 23.96
C SER A 66 8.42 -8.45 24.58
N LEU A 67 8.99 -9.34 23.78
CA LEU A 67 9.96 -10.33 24.24
C LEU A 67 11.25 -9.67 24.78
N LEU A 68 11.74 -8.65 24.08
CA LEU A 68 12.93 -7.91 24.51
C LEU A 68 12.69 -7.21 25.85
N ILE A 69 11.54 -6.55 26.02
CA ILE A 69 11.17 -5.90 27.29
C ILE A 69 11.05 -6.94 28.41
N GLN A 70 10.50 -8.13 28.12
CA GLN A 70 10.40 -9.22 29.09
C GLN A 70 11.78 -9.70 29.54
N GLU A 71 12.70 -9.99 28.63
CA GLU A 71 14.04 -10.45 28.97
C GLU A 71 14.87 -9.37 29.68
N LEU A 72 14.81 -8.13 29.21
CA LEU A 72 15.48 -7.00 29.88
C LEU A 72 14.93 -6.78 31.29
N THR A 73 13.63 -6.96 31.52
CA THR A 73 13.04 -6.84 32.87
C THR A 73 13.59 -7.91 33.81
N LYS A 74 13.91 -9.12 33.32
CA LYS A 74 14.52 -10.19 34.13
C LYS A 74 15.98 -9.89 34.48
N VAL A 75 16.75 -9.37 33.53
CA VAL A 75 18.20 -9.17 33.69
C VAL A 75 18.53 -7.83 34.35
N PHE A 76 17.75 -6.78 34.08
CA PHE A 76 18.00 -5.40 34.54
C PHE A 76 16.73 -4.78 35.15
N PRO A 77 16.23 -5.30 36.29
CA PRO A 77 14.93 -4.91 36.84
C PRO A 77 14.85 -3.44 37.25
N GLU A 78 15.90 -2.88 37.87
CA GLU A 78 15.91 -1.49 38.32
C GLU A 78 15.93 -0.48 37.17
N ASP A 79 16.74 -0.72 36.15
CA ASP A 79 16.83 0.15 34.98
C ASP A 79 15.55 0.08 34.14
N MET A 80 14.94 -1.10 34.03
CA MET A 80 13.65 -1.25 33.38
C MET A 80 12.51 -0.57 34.14
N ALA A 81 12.56 -0.51 35.48
CA ALA A 81 11.60 0.26 36.27
C ALA A 81 11.71 1.76 35.99
N LYS A 82 12.94 2.31 35.96
CA LYS A 82 13.20 3.72 35.58
C LYS A 82 12.73 4.00 34.15
N TYR A 83 13.04 3.12 33.21
CA TYR A 83 12.62 3.25 31.82
C TYR A 83 11.09 3.30 31.68
N LYS A 84 10.35 2.39 32.35
CA LYS A 84 8.88 2.38 32.32
C LYS A 84 8.28 3.66 32.92
N ALA A 85 8.86 4.17 34.01
CA ALA A 85 8.43 5.42 34.63
C ALA A 85 8.59 6.63 33.69
N ILE A 86 9.68 6.70 32.92
CA ILE A 86 9.91 7.77 31.93
C ILE A 86 8.97 7.62 30.73
N ARG A 87 8.70 6.38 30.31
CA ARG A 87 7.92 6.12 29.11
C ARG A 87 6.41 6.34 29.26
N GLY A 88 5.91 6.39 30.50
CA GLY A 88 4.48 6.48 30.78
C GLY A 88 3.68 5.25 30.32
N GLU A 89 4.32 4.08 30.21
CA GLU A 89 3.61 2.83 29.89
C GLU A 89 2.94 2.30 31.18
N ASP A 90 1.62 2.49 31.30
CA ASP A 90 0.79 1.68 32.21
C ASP A 90 0.99 0.18 31.89
N PRO A 91 0.85 -0.71 32.88
CA PRO A 91 1.01 -2.15 32.64
C PRO A 91 0.04 -2.58 31.53
N PRO A 92 0.45 -3.47 30.61
CA PRO A 92 -0.49 -4.01 29.65
C PRO A 92 -1.62 -4.75 30.41
N PRO A 93 -2.88 -4.73 29.90
CA PRO A 93 -3.93 -5.60 30.43
C PRO A 93 -3.58 -7.07 30.29
#